data_AF-A0A9Q3VZQ8-F1
#
_entry.id   AF-A0A9Q3VZQ8-F1
#
_cell.length_a   1.000
_cell.length_b   1.000
_cell.length_c   1.000
_cell.angle_alpha   90.00
_cell.angle_beta   90.00
_cell.angle_gamma   90.00
#
_symmetry.space_group_name_H-M   'P 1'
#
loop_
_entity.id
_entity.type
_entity.pdbx_description
1 polymer ?
#
loop_
_entity_poly.entity_id
_entity_poly.type
_entity_poly.pdbx_seq_one_letter_code
_entity_poly.pdbx_strand_id
1 'polypeptide(L)'
;MTLLLVVVTLLGAALLYFSDRQQRLLALPLPPAARFGGLLMIVGGLAGWAAHWGVGVGLFTGLWVFALGGMVLPMIVGHLVDGYRAQGRSRS
;
A
#
# COMPACT_ATOMS: atom_id res chain seq x y z
N MET A 1 -8.00 -6.78 17.22
CA MET A 1 -7.01 -7.59 16.47
C MET A 1 -7.13 -7.37 14.96
N THR A 2 -8.28 -7.69 14.36
CA THR A 2 -8.52 -7.61 12.90
C THR A 2 -8.26 -6.24 12.28
N LEU A 3 -8.75 -5.16 12.89
CA LEU A 3 -8.55 -3.80 12.38
C LEU A 3 -7.07 -3.40 12.35
N LEU A 4 -6.30 -3.80 13.37
CA LEU A 4 -4.86 -3.60 13.41
C LEU A 4 -4.16 -4.37 12.29
N LEU A 5 -4.54 -5.63 12.06
CA LEU A 5 -3.98 -6.44 10.97
C LEU A 5 -4.29 -5.83 9.60
N VAL A 6 -5.51 -5.32 9.39
CA VAL A 6 -5.88 -4.58 8.17
C VAL A 6 -4.97 -3.36 8.00
N VAL A 7 -4.83 -2.52 9.03
CA VAL A 7 -4.02 -1.30 8.97
C VAL A 7 -2.55 -1.62 8.70
N VAL A 8 -1.98 -2.62 9.36
CA VAL A 8 -0.58 -3.05 9.15
C VAL A 8 -0.36 -3.56 7.73
N THR A 9 -1.28 -4.40 7.21
CA THR A 9 -1.17 -4.91 5.83
C THR A 9 -1.33 -3.81 4.80
N LEU A 10 -2.25 -2.85 5.00
CA LEU A 10 -2.44 -1.70 4.12
C LEU A 10 -1.27 -0.71 4.17
N LEU A 11 -0.69 -0.46 5.34
CA LEU A 11 0.51 0.36 5.49
C LEU A 11 1.72 -0.29 4.82
N GLY A 12 1.89 -1.60 4.98
CA GLY A 12 2.92 -2.36 4.24
C GLY A 12 2.72 -2.26 2.73
N ALA A 13 1.47 -2.38 2.25
CA ALA A 13 1.13 -2.20 0.83
C ALA A 13 1.47 -0.79 0.34
N ALA A 14 1.13 0.23 1.13
CA ALA A 14 1.42 1.61 0.79
C ALA A 14 2.92 1.89 0.75
N LEU A 15 3.69 1.43 1.74
CA LEU A 15 5.14 1.58 1.77
C LEU A 15 5.82 0.90 0.58
N LEU A 16 5.37 -0.30 0.19
CA LEU A 16 5.87 -0.99 -1.00
C LEU A 16 5.45 -0.28 -2.31
N TYR A 17 4.23 0.25 -2.37
CA TYR A 17 3.75 1.01 -3.52
C TYR A 17 4.54 2.31 -3.72
N PHE A 18 4.77 3.08 -2.65
CA PHE A 18 5.60 4.29 -2.68
C PHE A 18 7.10 3.98 -2.90
N SER A 19 7.51 2.75 -2.62
CA SER A 19 8.86 2.23 -2.84
C SER A 19 9.16 1.94 -4.32
N ASP A 20 8.20 1.40 -5.07
CA ASP A 20 8.47 0.79 -6.39
C ASP A 20 7.68 1.34 -7.58
N ARG A 21 7.42 2.64 -7.62
CA ARG A 21 7.01 3.27 -8.87
C ARG A 21 7.73 4.57 -9.09
N GLN A 22 8.45 4.60 -10.21
CA GLN A 22 8.64 5.75 -11.08
C GLN A 22 7.74 6.94 -10.71
N GLN A 23 8.40 7.99 -10.28
CA GLN A 23 7.88 9.21 -9.71
C GLN A 23 6.89 9.94 -10.64
N ARG A 24 5.59 9.86 -10.34
CA ARG A 24 4.62 10.90 -10.75
C ARG A 24 4.32 11.89 -9.62
N LEU A 25 4.76 11.63 -8.38
CA LEU A 25 4.46 12.45 -7.19
C LEU A 25 5.66 12.86 -6.31
N LEU A 26 6.81 12.17 -6.36
CA LEU A 26 7.94 12.42 -5.46
C LEU A 26 9.20 12.81 -6.25
N ALA A 27 9.95 13.84 -5.86
CA ALA A 27 11.18 14.23 -6.56
C ALA A 27 12.40 13.32 -6.25
N LEU A 28 12.34 12.52 -5.18
CA LEU A 28 13.36 11.55 -4.79
C LEU A 28 12.73 10.17 -4.49
N PRO A 29 13.34 9.02 -4.87
CA PRO A 29 12.89 7.70 -4.43
C PRO A 29 13.03 7.54 -2.91
N LEU A 30 12.07 6.83 -2.28
CA LEU A 30 12.16 6.53 -0.84
C LEU A 30 13.40 5.67 -0.52
N PRO A 31 14.01 5.85 0.66
CA PRO A 31 15.20 5.11 1.05
C PRO A 31 14.94 3.60 1.11
N PRO A 32 15.94 2.75 0.77
CA PRO A 32 15.82 1.29 0.81
C PRO A 32 15.28 0.73 2.14
N ALA A 33 15.60 1.39 3.25
CA ALA A 33 15.10 1.05 4.58
C ALA A 33 13.56 1.08 4.68
N ALA A 34 12.88 2.00 3.98
CA ALA A 34 11.42 2.06 3.94
C ALA A 34 10.81 0.85 3.19
N ARG A 35 11.51 0.34 2.18
CA ARG A 35 11.11 -0.88 1.43
C ARG A 35 11.16 -2.10 2.35
N PHE A 36 12.23 -2.23 3.14
CA PHE A 36 12.36 -3.28 4.16
C PHE A 36 11.29 -3.16 5.25
N GLY A 37 10.98 -1.95 5.72
CA GLY A 37 9.89 -1.71 6.67
C GLY A 37 8.53 -2.14 6.13
N GLY A 38 8.23 -1.81 4.87
CA GLY A 38 7.01 -2.27 4.19
C GLY A 38 6.94 -3.80 4.10
N LEU A 39 8.03 -4.44 3.70
CA LEU A 39 8.12 -5.90 3.64
C LEU A 39 7.88 -6.56 5.00
N LEU A 40 8.51 -6.05 6.06
CA LEU A 40 8.34 -6.56 7.43
C LEU A 40 6.89 -6.41 7.91
N MET A 41 6.23 -5.28 7.60
CA MET A 41 4.82 -5.10 7.91
C MET A 41 3.92 -6.10 7.19
N ILE A 42 4.22 -6.44 5.93
CA ILE A 42 3.44 -7.45 5.20
C ILE A 42 3.65 -8.84 5.78
N VAL A 43 4.89 -9.26 5.99
CA VAL A 43 5.20 -10.58 6.54
C VAL A 43 4.60 -10.72 7.95
N GLY A 44 4.76 -9.70 8.80
CA GLY A 44 4.18 -9.67 10.14
C GLY A 44 2.64 -9.64 10.12
N GLY A 45 2.05 -8.89 9.20
CA GLY A 45 0.60 -8.85 9.00
C GLY A 45 0.04 -10.21 8.57
N LEU A 46 0.65 -10.86 7.57
CA LEU A 46 0.25 -12.20 7.10
C LEU A 46 0.40 -13.26 8.19
N ALA A 47 1.49 -13.22 8.95
CA ALA A 47 1.69 -14.09 10.11
C ALA A 47 0.61 -13.85 11.18
N GLY A 48 0.25 -12.58 11.44
CA GLY A 48 -0.83 -12.22 12.37
C GLY A 48 -2.21 -12.68 11.89
N TRP A 49 -2.51 -12.58 10.59
CA TRP A 49 -3.74 -13.10 10.01
C TRP A 49 -3.81 -14.62 10.11
N ALA A 50 -2.73 -15.33 9.79
CA ALA A 50 -2.62 -16.78 9.90
C ALA A 50 -2.77 -17.26 11.35
N ALA A 51 -2.21 -16.53 12.31
CA ALA A 51 -2.36 -16.82 13.74
C ALA A 51 -3.79 -16.57 14.25
N HIS A 52 -4.51 -15.61 13.68
CA HIS A 52 -5.82 -15.20 14.17
C HIS A 52 -6.98 -16.06 13.61
N TRP A 53 -6.92 -16.45 12.33
CA TRP A 53 -8.00 -17.18 11.63
C TRP A 53 -7.56 -18.56 11.09
N GLY A 54 -6.33 -18.98 11.39
CA GLY A 54 -5.71 -20.17 10.81
C GLY A 54 -5.02 -19.87 9.48
N VAL A 55 -4.10 -20.76 9.08
CA VAL A 55 -3.19 -20.52 7.94
C VAL A 55 -3.95 -20.26 6.63
N GLY A 56 -4.96 -21.06 6.31
CA GLY A 56 -5.71 -20.94 5.06
C GLY A 56 -6.52 -19.64 4.97
N VAL A 57 -7.48 -19.45 5.88
CA VAL A 57 -8.38 -18.28 5.89
C VAL A 57 -7.59 -17.00 6.17
N GLY A 58 -6.66 -17.05 7.13
CA GLY A 58 -5.82 -15.90 7.48
C GLY A 58 -4.95 -15.43 6.32
N LEU A 59 -4.20 -16.31 5.66
CA LEU A 59 -3.39 -15.91 4.51
C LEU A 59 -4.27 -15.42 3.35
N PHE A 60 -5.39 -16.10 3.08
CA PHE A 60 -6.32 -15.66 2.05
C PHE A 60 -6.83 -14.24 2.30
N THR A 61 -7.32 -13.96 3.52
CA THR A 61 -7.82 -12.64 3.90
C THR A 61 -6.71 -11.59 3.87
N GLY A 62 -5.54 -11.88 4.45
CA GLY A 62 -4.41 -10.96 4.45
C GLY A 62 -3.91 -10.62 3.05
N LEU A 63 -3.83 -11.60 2.15
CA LEU A 63 -3.46 -11.39 0.76
C LEU A 63 -4.50 -10.57 0.00
N TRP A 64 -5.80 -10.78 0.25
CA TRP A 64 -6.85 -9.97 -0.35
C TRP A 64 -6.80 -8.51 0.13
N VAL A 65 -6.59 -8.27 1.42
CA VAL A 65 -6.41 -6.93 1.97
C VAL A 65 -5.20 -6.24 1.33
N PHE A 66 -4.09 -6.96 1.19
CA PHE A 66 -2.91 -6.47 0.48
C PHE A 66 -3.20 -6.13 -0.99
N ALA A 67 -3.85 -7.04 -1.72
CA ALA A 67 -4.16 -6.86 -3.13
C ALA A 67 -5.09 -5.66 -3.37
N LEU A 68 -6.15 -5.53 -2.57
CA LEU A 68 -7.06 -4.38 -2.63
C LEU A 68 -6.33 -3.06 -2.32
N GLY A 69 -5.48 -3.04 -1.29
CA GLY A 69 -4.63 -1.90 -1.00
C GLY A 69 -3.73 -1.53 -2.18
N GLY A 70 -3.06 -2.51 -2.78
CA GLY A 70 -2.19 -2.33 -3.94
C GLY A 70 -2.90 -1.88 -5.22
N MET A 71 -4.19 -2.17 -5.38
CA MET A 71 -5.00 -1.73 -6.53
C MET A 71 -5.65 -0.35 -6.32
N VAL A 72 -6.17 -0.08 -5.12
CA VAL A 72 -6.88 1.18 -4.81
C VAL A 72 -5.91 2.35 -4.74
N LEU A 73 -4.72 2.13 -4.16
CA LEU A 73 -3.72 3.18 -3.97
C LEU A 73 -3.28 3.84 -5.29
N PRO A 74 -2.94 3.11 -6.38
CA PRO A 74 -2.64 3.72 -7.67
C PRO A 74 -3.84 4.43 -8.31
N MET A 75 -5.06 3.93 -8.12
CA MET A 75 -6.26 4.61 -8.65
C MET A 75 -6.47 5.97 -7.98
N ILE A 76 -6.38 6.04 -6.65
CA ILE A 76 -6.50 7.30 -5.90
C ILE A 76 -5.38 8.26 -6.30
N VAL A 77 -4.13 7.77 -6.31
CA VAL A 77 -2.96 8.57 -6.70
C VAL A 77 -3.09 9.10 -8.13
N GLY A 78 -3.53 8.27 -9.08
CA GLY A 78 -3.77 8.68 -10.46
C GLY A 78 -4.83 9.77 -10.55
N HIS A 79 -5.97 9.57 -9.88
CA HIS A 79 -7.06 10.54 -9.87
C HIS A 79 -6.65 11.90 -9.28
N LEU A 80 -5.90 11.90 -8.17
CA LEU A 80 -5.38 13.13 -7.56
C LEU A 80 -4.42 13.86 -8.50
N VAL A 81 -3.44 13.16 -9.07
CA VAL A 81 -2.43 13.75 -9.96
C VAL A 81 -3.07 14.33 -11.23
N ASP A 82 -3.98 13.60 -11.86
CA ASP A 82 -4.64 14.04 -13.09
C ASP A 82 -5.63 15.19 -12.81
N GLY A 83 -6.30 15.18 -11.65
CA GLY A 83 -7.13 16.29 -11.17
C GLY A 83 -6.35 17.60 -10.97
N TYR A 84 -5.18 17.55 -10.32
CA TYR A 84 -4.31 18.72 -10.17
C TYR A 84 -3.80 19.26 -11.52
N ARG A 85 -3.48 18.38 -12.48
CA ARG A 85 -3.03 18.77 -13.82
C ARG A 85 -4.13 19.44 -14.65
N ALA A 86 -5.38 19.01 -14.52
CA ALA A 86 -6.52 19.64 -15.19
C ALA A 86 -6.79 21.05 -14.65
N GLN A 87 -6.66 21.25 -13.34
CA GLN A 87 -6.88 22.55 -12.70
C GLN A 87 -5.81 23.60 -13.04
N GLY A 88 -4.55 23.19 -13.19
CA GLY A 88 -3.46 24.08 -13.61
C GLY A 88 -3.58 24.57 -15.06
N ARG A 89 -4.18 23.76 -15.94
CA ARG A 89 -4.37 24.08 -17.37
C ARG A 89 -5.56 25.00 -17.63
N SER A 90 -6.52 25.09 -16.70
CA SER A 90 -7.66 26.02 -16.77
C SER A 90 -7.33 27.44 -16.31
N ARG A 91 -6.13 27.68 -15.76
CA ARG A 91 -5.69 28.97 -15.22
C ARG A 91 -4.58 29.65 -16.04
N SER A 92 -4.16 29.06 -17.17
CA SER A 92 -3.26 29.70 -18.16
C SER A 92 -4.05 30.14 -19.38
#